data_AF-A0A3D3AAZ1-F1
#
_entry.id   AF-A0A3D3AAZ1-F1
#
_cell.length_a   1.000
_cell.length_b   1.000
_cell.length_c   1.000
_cell.angle_alpha   90.00
_cell.angle_beta   90.00
_cell.angle_gamma   90.00
#
_symmetry.space_group_name_H-M   'P 1'
#
loop_
_entity.id
_entity.type
_entity.pdbx_description
1 polymer ?
#
loop_
_entity_poly.entity_id
_entity_poly.type
_entity_poly.pdbx_seq_one_letter_code
_entity_poly.pdbx_strand_id
1 'polypeptide(L)'
;MNQPVFDLRHRLQGIETITEFLRAPQSKASDAKEDKSVDENLWNHRKQSAADWFRCLRDDLCARLESLEPEGAVFERKPWQRGDGSEDLGGGEMSMLHGQAFEKAGVHISTVYGEFSEEFRKQVAGAEDDPRFWAGGISVIIHPTNANAPTAHMNTRMVVTTKGWFGGGGDLTPMLDAARSDTHEDTVDFHAAFKAACDSHNAGY
;
A
#
# COMPACT_ATOMS: atom_id res chain seq x y z
N MET A 1 36.22 -1.59 7.25
CA MET A 1 35.08 -0.71 7.62
C MET A 1 33.84 -1.56 7.48
N ASN A 2 33.25 -1.99 8.60
CA ASN A 2 32.04 -2.82 8.61
C ASN A 2 30.84 -1.93 8.29
N GLN A 3 30.20 -2.18 7.14
CA GLN A 3 28.83 -1.73 6.88
C GLN A 3 27.89 -2.57 7.77
N PRO A 4 26.91 -1.98 8.46
CA PRO A 4 25.96 -2.74 9.25
C PRO A 4 24.98 -3.46 8.32
N VAL A 5 24.93 -4.79 8.43
CA VAL A 5 23.87 -5.63 7.84
C VAL A 5 22.56 -5.30 8.59
N PHE A 6 21.53 -4.93 7.84
CA PHE A 6 20.26 -4.43 8.37
C PHE A 6 19.39 -5.60 8.84
N ASP A 7 19.09 -5.66 10.15
CA ASP A 7 18.18 -6.66 10.73
C ASP A 7 16.72 -6.15 10.65
N LEU A 8 15.94 -6.73 9.74
CA LEU A 8 14.51 -6.45 9.50
C LEU A 8 13.57 -6.86 10.68
N ARG A 9 14.09 -7.40 11.79
CA ARG A 9 13.27 -8.04 12.84
C ARG A 9 12.53 -7.11 13.80
N HIS A 10 12.76 -5.80 13.80
CA HIS A 10 12.13 -4.93 14.80
C HIS A 10 11.01 -4.02 14.25
N ARG A 11 9.79 -4.39 14.67
CA ARG A 11 8.55 -3.60 14.81
C ARG A 11 7.62 -3.51 13.60
N LEU A 12 7.00 -4.65 13.30
CA LEU A 12 5.74 -4.75 12.55
C LEU A 12 4.50 -4.52 13.46
N GLN A 13 4.50 -3.47 14.29
CA GLN A 13 3.36 -3.14 15.17
C GLN A 13 2.10 -2.67 14.41
N GLY A 14 2.14 -2.60 13.07
CA GLY A 14 0.99 -2.27 12.22
C GLY A 14 0.35 -3.47 11.48
N ILE A 15 0.85 -4.70 11.66
CA ILE A 15 0.30 -5.92 11.01
C ILE A 15 -0.94 -6.47 11.76
N GLU A 16 -1.10 -6.13 13.04
CA GLU A 16 -2.20 -6.64 13.87
C GLU A 16 -3.58 -6.25 13.28
N THR A 17 -3.71 -5.05 12.69
CA THR A 17 -4.96 -4.55 12.08
C THR A 17 -5.39 -5.32 10.82
N ILE A 18 -4.44 -5.81 10.00
CA ILE A 18 -4.74 -6.62 8.81
C ILE A 18 -5.17 -8.03 9.20
N THR A 19 -4.57 -8.55 10.28
CA THR A 19 -4.93 -9.87 10.80
C THR A 19 -6.38 -9.91 11.29
N GLU A 20 -6.88 -8.83 11.88
CA GLU A 20 -8.30 -8.69 12.22
C GLU A 20 -9.20 -8.54 10.97
N PHE A 21 -8.75 -7.83 9.93
CA PHE A 21 -9.45 -7.72 8.65
C PHE A 21 -9.65 -9.09 7.96
N LEU A 22 -8.60 -9.93 7.90
CA LEU A 22 -8.68 -11.27 7.30
C LEU A 22 -9.47 -12.28 8.15
N ARG A 23 -9.59 -12.03 9.46
CA ARG A 23 -10.33 -12.90 10.40
C ARG A 23 -11.80 -12.55 10.54
N ALA A 24 -12.22 -11.35 10.11
CA ALA A 24 -13.63 -10.99 10.15
C ALA A 24 -14.42 -11.89 9.18
N PRO A 25 -15.52 -12.51 9.63
CA PRO A 25 -16.36 -13.30 8.73
C PRO A 25 -16.80 -12.41 7.54
N GLN A 26 -16.46 -12.84 6.34
CA GLN A 26 -17.15 -12.39 5.13
C GLN A 26 -18.62 -12.73 5.36
N SER A 27 -19.52 -11.75 5.32
CA SER A 27 -20.94 -12.00 5.56
C SER A 27 -21.38 -13.11 4.59
N LYS A 28 -21.77 -14.25 5.16
CA LYS A 28 -22.46 -15.27 4.37
C LYS A 28 -23.79 -14.63 4.01
N ALA A 29 -24.10 -14.58 2.71
CA ALA A 29 -25.46 -14.30 2.27
C ALA A 29 -26.39 -15.29 2.98
N SER A 30 -27.07 -14.81 4.02
CA SER A 30 -28.06 -15.54 4.78
C SER A 30 -29.29 -14.67 4.85
N ASP A 31 -30.46 -15.26 4.60
CA ASP A 31 -31.76 -14.62 4.41
C ASP A 31 -32.36 -13.99 5.71
N ALA A 32 -31.52 -13.43 6.57
CA ALA A 32 -31.95 -12.55 7.65
C ALA A 32 -31.86 -11.09 7.17
N LYS A 33 -32.88 -10.28 7.48
CA LYS A 33 -32.84 -8.82 7.27
C LYS A 33 -31.75 -8.23 8.18
N GLU A 34 -30.50 -8.26 7.71
CA GLU A 34 -29.38 -7.56 8.34
C GLU A 34 -29.68 -6.05 8.32
N ASP A 35 -29.44 -5.41 9.46
CA ASP A 35 -29.61 -3.97 9.63
C ASP A 35 -28.58 -3.24 8.77
N LYS A 36 -29.03 -2.67 7.65
CA LYS A 36 -28.21 -1.89 6.71
C LYS A 36 -27.39 -0.80 7.42
N SER A 37 -27.87 -0.26 8.55
CA SER A 37 -27.16 0.78 9.30
C SER A 37 -25.91 0.26 10.02
N VAL A 38 -25.90 -1.02 10.43
CA VAL A 38 -24.74 -1.65 11.09
C VAL A 38 -23.62 -1.93 10.08
N ASP A 39 -23.97 -2.35 8.87
CA ASP A 39 -23.01 -2.64 7.79
C ASP A 39 -22.35 -1.35 7.25
N GLU A 40 -23.11 -0.27 7.08
CA GLU A 40 -22.56 1.03 6.67
C GLU A 40 -21.56 1.59 7.70
N ASN A 41 -21.89 1.51 8.99
CA ASN A 41 -21.00 1.95 10.06
C ASN A 41 -19.70 1.14 10.11
N LEU A 42 -19.79 -0.18 9.90
CA LEU A 42 -18.62 -1.05 9.83
C LEU A 42 -17.70 -0.68 8.65
N TRP A 43 -18.26 -0.48 7.46
CA TRP A 43 -17.46 -0.08 6.30
C TRP A 43 -16.85 1.31 6.46
N ASN A 44 -17.58 2.26 7.04
CA ASN A 44 -17.04 3.59 7.33
C ASN A 44 -15.83 3.50 8.26
N HIS A 45 -15.92 2.71 9.32
CA HIS A 45 -14.80 2.47 10.22
C HIS A 45 -13.60 1.84 9.49
N ARG A 46 -13.83 0.76 8.72
CA ARG A 46 -12.77 0.08 7.97
C ARG A 46 -12.06 0.98 6.95
N LYS A 47 -12.82 1.78 6.19
CA LYS A 47 -12.28 2.75 5.24
C LYS A 47 -11.38 3.76 5.94
N GLN A 48 -11.82 4.28 7.08
CA GLN A 48 -11.03 5.22 7.88
C GLN A 48 -9.76 4.56 8.42
N SER A 49 -9.87 3.37 9.03
CA SER A 49 -8.70 2.63 9.53
C SER A 49 -7.68 2.34 8.44
N ALA A 50 -8.13 1.99 7.22
CA ALA A 50 -7.24 1.76 6.09
C ALA A 50 -6.53 3.05 5.65
N ALA A 51 -7.27 4.16 5.50
CA ALA A 51 -6.69 5.47 5.15
C ALA A 51 -5.63 5.91 6.19
N ASP A 52 -5.91 5.70 7.47
CA ASP A 52 -4.98 6.02 8.55
C ASP A 52 -3.75 5.13 8.54
N TRP A 53 -3.93 3.83 8.27
CA TRP A 53 -2.83 2.90 8.11
C TRP A 53 -1.90 3.27 6.95
N PHE A 54 -2.45 3.61 5.77
CA PHE A 54 -1.64 4.06 4.62
C PHE A 54 -0.82 5.31 4.97
N ARG A 55 -1.41 6.24 5.73
CA ARG A 55 -0.73 7.45 6.18
C ARG A 55 0.45 7.14 7.11
N CYS A 56 0.22 6.29 8.11
CA CYS A 56 1.26 5.85 9.03
C CYS A 56 2.38 5.10 8.30
N LEU A 57 2.05 4.23 7.35
CA LEU A 57 3.03 3.49 6.56
C LEU A 57 3.87 4.44 5.68
N ARG A 58 3.24 5.44 5.04
CA ARG A 58 3.97 6.48 4.30
C ARG A 58 4.95 7.21 5.23
N ASP A 59 4.52 7.61 6.42
CA ASP A 59 5.39 8.32 7.36
C ASP A 59 6.59 7.49 7.80
N ASP A 60 6.39 6.21 8.11
CA ASP A 60 7.47 5.29 8.47
C ASP A 60 8.45 5.08 7.29
N LEU A 61 7.93 4.85 6.09
CA LEU A 61 8.76 4.68 4.89
C LEU A 61 9.55 5.95 4.56
N CYS A 62 8.92 7.12 4.60
CA CYS A 62 9.61 8.39 4.38
C CYS A 62 10.74 8.55 5.41
N ALA A 63 10.47 8.39 6.70
CA ALA A 63 11.48 8.56 7.74
C ALA A 63 12.68 7.58 7.57
N ARG A 64 12.40 6.33 7.18
CA ARG A 64 13.46 5.34 6.90
C ARG A 64 14.31 5.74 5.71
N LEU A 65 13.70 6.16 4.60
CA LEU A 65 14.42 6.57 3.40
C LEU A 65 15.23 7.86 3.64
N GLU A 66 14.68 8.84 4.36
CA GLU A 66 15.40 10.05 4.76
C GLU A 66 16.64 9.73 5.61
N SER A 67 16.54 8.74 6.50
CA SER A 67 17.69 8.31 7.32
C SER A 67 18.84 7.69 6.52
N LEU A 68 18.59 7.28 5.27
CA LEU A 68 19.58 6.70 4.38
C LEU A 68 20.25 7.75 3.48
N GLU A 69 19.75 8.99 3.46
CA GLU A 69 20.33 10.09 2.68
C GLU A 69 21.54 10.71 3.40
N PRO A 70 22.77 10.60 2.85
CA PRO A 70 23.98 11.05 3.52
C PRO A 70 24.02 12.55 3.79
N GLU A 71 23.41 13.34 2.91
CA GLU A 71 23.35 14.81 3.02
C GLU A 71 22.06 15.30 3.68
N GLY A 72 21.22 14.38 4.19
CA GLY A 72 19.99 14.71 4.91
C GLY A 72 18.88 15.27 4.01
N ALA A 73 18.80 14.82 2.76
CA ALA A 73 17.66 15.15 1.89
C ALA A 73 16.35 14.60 2.50
N VAL A 74 15.28 15.39 2.41
CA VAL A 74 13.98 15.09 3.01
C VAL A 74 12.86 15.07 1.96
N PHE A 75 11.76 14.39 2.26
CA PHE A 75 10.60 14.35 1.37
C PHE A 75 9.90 15.71 1.31
N GLU A 76 9.69 16.22 0.10
CA GLU A 76 8.71 17.26 -0.18
C GLU A 76 7.32 16.63 -0.25
N ARG A 77 6.40 17.12 0.60
CA ARG A 77 5.02 16.62 0.65
C ARG A 77 4.05 17.62 0.06
N LYS A 78 3.20 17.16 -0.86
CA LYS A 78 2.22 17.99 -1.54
C LYS A 78 0.84 17.33 -1.52
N PRO A 79 -0.15 17.90 -0.82
CA PRO A 79 -1.52 17.44 -0.92
C PRO A 79 -2.09 17.75 -2.31
N TRP A 80 -3.01 16.91 -2.75
CA TRP A 80 -3.75 17.11 -3.99
C TRP A 80 -5.19 16.63 -3.83
N GLN A 81 -6.09 17.18 -4.65
CA GLN A 81 -7.50 16.83 -4.70
C GLN A 81 -7.84 16.27 -6.07
N ARG A 82 -8.77 15.32 -6.11
CA ARG A 82 -9.26 14.74 -7.36
C ARG A 82 -10.36 15.64 -7.94
N GLY A 83 -10.32 15.85 -9.25
CA GLY A 83 -11.30 16.69 -9.96
C GLY A 83 -10.91 18.17 -9.98
N ASP A 84 -11.87 19.03 -10.29
CA ASP A 84 -11.71 20.49 -10.41
C ASP A 84 -12.16 21.26 -9.16
N GLY A 85 -12.56 20.54 -8.10
CA GLY A 85 -13.05 21.11 -6.85
C GLY A 85 -14.55 21.45 -6.84
N SER A 86 -15.29 21.14 -7.91
CA SER A 86 -16.75 21.27 -7.92
C SER A 86 -17.46 20.27 -7.00
N GLU A 87 -16.85 19.10 -6.80
CA GLU A 87 -17.30 18.03 -5.93
C GLU A 87 -16.13 17.46 -5.13
N ASP A 88 -16.43 16.93 -3.94
CA ASP A 88 -15.43 16.19 -3.18
C ASP A 88 -15.33 14.76 -3.74
N LEU A 89 -14.23 14.48 -4.43
CA LEU A 89 -13.89 13.17 -4.99
C LEU A 89 -12.70 12.53 -4.25
N GLY A 90 -12.36 13.08 -3.09
CA GLY A 90 -11.16 12.76 -2.32
C GLY A 90 -9.90 13.33 -2.95
N GLY A 91 -8.77 12.68 -2.69
CA GLY A 91 -7.45 13.16 -3.10
C GLY A 91 -6.33 12.33 -2.51
N GLY A 92 -5.22 12.97 -2.18
CA GLY A 92 -4.08 12.29 -1.60
C GLY A 92 -2.95 13.23 -1.23
N GLU A 93 -1.80 12.64 -0.93
CA GLU A 93 -0.57 13.37 -0.66
C GLU A 93 0.58 12.69 -1.40
N MET A 94 1.26 13.47 -2.23
CA MET A 94 2.50 13.05 -2.86
C MET A 94 3.66 13.33 -1.89
N SER A 95 4.50 12.35 -1.61
CA SER A 95 5.82 12.57 -1.01
C SER A 95 6.88 12.27 -2.05
N MET A 96 7.73 13.25 -2.37
CA MET A 96 8.85 13.11 -3.30
C MET A 96 10.17 13.42 -2.63
N LEU A 97 11.16 12.55 -2.81
CA LEU A 97 12.55 12.73 -2.38
C LEU A 97 13.45 12.67 -3.61
N HIS A 98 14.40 13.60 -3.68
CA HIS A 98 15.56 13.55 -4.59
C HIS A 98 16.78 13.85 -3.74
N GLY A 99 17.79 12.98 -3.80
CA GLY A 99 18.96 13.05 -2.95
C GLY A 99 20.18 12.38 -3.57
N GLN A 100 21.15 12.04 -2.73
CA GLN A 100 22.39 11.40 -3.14
C GLN A 100 22.24 9.88 -3.17
N ALA A 101 21.58 9.29 -2.18
CA ALA A 101 21.33 7.84 -2.15
C ALA A 101 20.23 7.45 -3.13
N PHE A 102 19.18 8.27 -3.23
CA PHE A 102 18.06 8.08 -4.15
C PHE A 102 18.05 9.17 -5.20
N GLU A 103 18.26 8.81 -6.46
CA GLU A 103 18.01 9.70 -7.60
C GLU A 103 16.57 10.23 -7.51
N LYS A 104 15.64 9.33 -7.17
CA LYS A 104 14.23 9.66 -6.95
C LYS A 104 13.54 8.61 -6.09
N ALA A 105 12.79 9.04 -5.08
CA ALA A 105 11.84 8.18 -4.37
C ALA A 105 10.47 8.86 -4.24
N GLY A 106 9.41 8.10 -4.51
CA GLY A 106 8.02 8.52 -4.39
C GLY A 106 7.27 7.61 -3.42
N VAL A 107 6.65 8.21 -2.41
CA VAL A 107 5.75 7.52 -1.46
C VAL A 107 4.42 8.27 -1.46
N HIS A 108 3.45 7.73 -2.16
CA HIS A 108 2.17 8.39 -2.42
C HIS A 108 1.05 7.68 -1.71
N ILE A 109 0.18 8.45 -1.06
CA ILE A 109 -1.10 7.94 -0.53
C ILE A 109 -2.25 8.61 -1.25
N SER A 110 -3.34 7.85 -1.42
CA SER A 110 -4.58 8.32 -2.02
C SER A 110 -5.77 7.80 -1.24
N THR A 111 -6.82 8.61 -1.16
CA THR A 111 -8.16 8.21 -0.73
C THR A 111 -9.15 8.94 -1.62
N VAL A 112 -9.76 8.21 -2.54
CA VAL A 112 -10.64 8.75 -3.60
C VAL A 112 -11.97 8.03 -3.59
N TYR A 113 -13.01 8.72 -4.06
CA TYR A 113 -14.35 8.18 -4.19
C TYR A 113 -15.06 8.82 -5.38
N GLY A 114 -16.19 8.23 -5.76
CA GLY A 114 -17.01 8.67 -6.87
C GLY A 114 -17.79 7.50 -7.45
N GLU A 115 -18.11 7.58 -8.74
CA GLU A 115 -18.85 6.55 -9.46
C GLU A 115 -18.01 5.96 -10.59
N PHE A 116 -18.11 4.64 -10.80
CA PHE A 116 -17.54 3.99 -11.97
C PHE A 116 -18.42 4.20 -13.20
N SER A 117 -17.79 4.28 -14.38
CA SER A 117 -18.53 4.31 -15.64
C SER A 117 -19.29 2.99 -15.86
N GLU A 118 -20.35 3.05 -16.67
CA GLU A 118 -21.20 1.89 -16.94
C GLU A 118 -20.42 0.71 -17.58
N GLU A 119 -19.40 1.00 -18.39
CA GLU A 119 -18.55 -0.02 -18.98
C GLU A 119 -17.62 -0.65 -17.94
N PHE A 120 -17.06 0.16 -17.04
CA PHE A 120 -16.06 -0.30 -16.08
C PHE A 120 -16.67 -1.06 -14.90
N ARG A 121 -17.88 -0.69 -14.47
CA ARG A 121 -18.55 -1.38 -13.35
C ARG A 121 -18.75 -2.88 -13.55
N LYS A 122 -18.86 -3.34 -14.81
CA LYS A 122 -19.00 -4.76 -15.16
C LYS A 122 -17.75 -5.60 -14.86
N GLN A 123 -16.61 -4.93 -14.66
CA GLN A 123 -15.31 -5.56 -14.40
C GLN A 123 -14.93 -5.52 -12.91
N VAL A 124 -15.72 -4.82 -12.09
CA VAL A 124 -15.41 -4.60 -10.67
C VAL A 124 -16.46 -5.29 -9.80
N ALA A 125 -16.01 -6.18 -8.93
CA ALA A 125 -16.89 -6.90 -8.02
C ALA A 125 -17.75 -5.91 -7.19
N GLY A 126 -19.08 -6.07 -7.27
CA GLY A 126 -20.05 -5.26 -6.54
C GLY A 126 -20.38 -3.89 -7.14
N ALA A 127 -19.73 -3.48 -8.24
CA ALA A 127 -20.00 -2.17 -8.85
C ALA A 127 -21.22 -2.17 -9.80
N GLU A 128 -21.71 -3.33 -10.25
CA GLU A 128 -22.93 -3.41 -11.06
C GLU A 128 -24.20 -3.05 -10.27
N ASP A 129 -24.23 -3.40 -8.99
CA ASP A 129 -25.36 -3.15 -8.08
C ASP A 129 -25.46 -1.67 -7.67
N ASP A 130 -24.32 -1.02 -7.50
CA ASP A 130 -24.16 0.39 -7.14
C ASP A 130 -22.87 0.93 -7.76
N PRO A 131 -22.91 1.99 -8.58
CA PRO A 131 -21.72 2.50 -9.26
C PRO A 131 -20.73 3.18 -8.30
N ARG A 132 -21.15 3.51 -7.07
CA ARG A 132 -20.33 4.23 -6.11
C ARG A 132 -19.17 3.38 -5.60
N PHE A 133 -18.03 4.01 -5.42
CA PHE A 133 -16.85 3.38 -4.86
C PHE A 133 -16.11 4.30 -3.90
N TRP A 134 -15.33 3.66 -3.03
CA TRP A 134 -14.25 4.26 -2.26
C TRP A 134 -12.98 3.45 -2.53
N ALA A 135 -11.85 4.13 -2.71
CA ALA A 135 -10.56 3.49 -2.87
C ALA A 135 -9.48 4.25 -2.10
N GLY A 136 -8.78 3.54 -1.21
CA GLY A 136 -7.62 4.05 -0.48
C GLY A 136 -6.38 3.21 -0.82
N GLY A 137 -5.21 3.82 -0.84
CA GLY A 137 -3.99 3.06 -1.09
C GLY A 137 -2.70 3.83 -0.87
N ILE A 138 -1.61 3.08 -0.85
CA ILE A 138 -0.23 3.55 -0.91
C ILE A 138 0.44 3.00 -2.17
N SER A 139 1.25 3.82 -2.82
CA SER A 139 2.12 3.43 -3.93
C SER A 139 3.52 3.97 -3.68
N VAL A 140 4.51 3.10 -3.86
CA VAL A 140 5.92 3.38 -3.56
C VAL A 140 6.74 3.04 -4.79
N ILE A 141 7.65 3.93 -5.16
CA ILE A 141 8.69 3.66 -6.15
C ILE A 141 9.99 4.32 -5.70
N ILE A 142 11.10 3.58 -5.77
CA ILE A 142 12.40 4.02 -5.27
C ILE A 142 13.43 3.70 -6.34
N HIS A 143 14.16 4.72 -6.79
CA HIS A 143 15.28 4.63 -7.72
C HIS A 143 16.57 5.05 -6.98
N PRO A 144 17.36 4.09 -6.50
CA PRO A 144 18.68 4.37 -5.94
C PRO A 144 19.65 4.90 -7.01
N THR A 145 20.56 5.79 -6.62
CA THR A 145 21.63 6.29 -7.51
C THR A 145 22.68 5.20 -7.78
N ASN A 146 22.91 4.30 -6.83
CA ASN A 146 23.88 3.22 -6.96
C ASN A 146 23.26 2.03 -7.70
N ALA A 147 23.80 1.67 -8.87
CA ALA A 147 23.32 0.55 -9.69
C ALA A 147 23.39 -0.83 -9.00
N ASN A 148 24.18 -0.97 -7.93
CA ASN A 148 24.19 -2.19 -7.12
C ASN A 148 22.94 -2.32 -6.24
N ALA A 149 22.23 -1.23 -5.95
CA ALA A 149 20.96 -1.26 -5.25
C ALA A 149 19.81 -1.36 -6.26
N PRO A 150 18.88 -2.31 -6.12
CA PRO A 150 17.76 -2.47 -7.04
C PRO A 150 16.76 -1.32 -6.94
N THR A 151 16.07 -1.01 -8.04
CA THR A 151 14.83 -0.23 -7.97
C THR A 151 13.79 -1.05 -7.21
N ALA A 152 13.00 -0.40 -6.36
CA ALA A 152 11.94 -1.06 -5.61
C ALA A 152 10.58 -0.43 -5.92
N HIS A 153 9.57 -1.27 -6.02
CA HIS A 153 8.18 -0.86 -6.17
C HIS A 153 7.28 -1.62 -5.18
N MET A 154 6.27 -0.93 -4.66
CA MET A 154 5.24 -1.54 -3.82
C MET A 154 3.92 -0.81 -4.01
N ASN A 155 2.82 -1.57 -4.01
CA ASN A 155 1.47 -1.02 -3.93
C ASN A 155 0.66 -1.81 -2.90
N THR A 156 -0.17 -1.12 -2.12
CA THR A 156 -1.26 -1.75 -1.36
C THR A 156 -2.46 -0.84 -1.40
N ARG A 157 -3.63 -1.42 -1.67
CA ARG A 157 -4.87 -0.68 -1.83
C ARG A 157 -6.06 -1.46 -1.29
N MET A 158 -7.06 -0.72 -0.85
CA MET A 158 -8.38 -1.21 -0.49
C MET A 158 -9.40 -0.55 -1.41
N VAL A 159 -10.31 -1.35 -1.95
CA VAL A 159 -11.43 -0.86 -2.77
C VAL A 159 -12.72 -1.36 -2.15
N VAL A 160 -13.70 -0.46 -2.04
CA VAL A 160 -15.02 -0.72 -1.47
C VAL A 160 -16.09 -0.24 -2.46
N THR A 161 -16.91 -1.16 -2.91
CA THR A 161 -18.17 -0.98 -3.66
C THR A 161 -19.30 -1.50 -2.76
N THR A 162 -20.29 -2.23 -3.28
CA THR A 162 -21.12 -3.13 -2.44
C THR A 162 -20.32 -4.30 -1.84
N LYS A 163 -19.06 -4.50 -2.27
CA LYS A 163 -18.11 -5.47 -1.72
C LYS A 163 -16.79 -4.79 -1.40
N GLY A 164 -16.01 -5.35 -0.48
CA GLY A 164 -14.68 -4.84 -0.14
C GLY A 164 -13.56 -5.84 -0.41
N TRP A 165 -12.44 -5.38 -0.95
CA TRP A 165 -11.24 -6.20 -1.15
C TRP A 165 -9.96 -5.39 -0.98
N PHE A 166 -8.88 -6.09 -0.63
CA PHE A 166 -7.52 -5.56 -0.63
C PHE A 166 -6.73 -6.18 -1.77
N GLY A 167 -5.81 -5.41 -2.34
CA GLY A 167 -4.86 -5.89 -3.33
C GLY A 167 -3.53 -5.16 -3.17
N GLY A 168 -2.45 -5.82 -3.57
CA GLY A 168 -1.13 -5.25 -3.41
C GLY A 168 -0.02 -6.24 -3.71
N GLY A 169 1.20 -5.80 -3.43
CA GLY A 169 2.43 -6.55 -3.62
C GLY A 169 3.60 -5.59 -3.71
N GLY A 170 4.79 -6.15 -3.89
CA GLY A 170 5.99 -5.39 -4.21
C GLY A 170 6.95 -6.23 -5.00
N ASP A 171 7.93 -5.56 -5.59
CA ASP A 171 8.94 -6.15 -6.44
C ASP A 171 10.25 -5.38 -6.34
N LEU A 172 11.35 -6.09 -6.59
CA LEU A 172 12.67 -5.51 -6.84
C LEU A 172 13.00 -5.66 -8.32
N THR A 173 13.59 -4.61 -8.88
CA THR A 173 14.10 -4.58 -10.25
C THR A 173 15.61 -4.28 -10.21
N PRO A 174 16.47 -5.33 -10.14
CA PRO A 174 17.92 -5.15 -10.17
C PRO A 174 18.41 -4.64 -11.53
N MET A 175 19.38 -3.70 -11.49
CA MET A 175 19.93 -3.08 -12.69
C MET A 175 21.08 -3.90 -13.29
N LEU A 176 21.84 -4.59 -12.45
CA LEU A 176 22.98 -5.41 -12.86
C LEU A 176 22.54 -6.85 -13.09
N ASP A 177 22.97 -7.46 -14.20
CA ASP A 177 22.62 -8.86 -14.51
C ASP A 177 23.13 -9.85 -13.45
N ALA A 178 24.26 -9.56 -12.80
CA ALA A 178 24.78 -10.37 -11.70
C ALA A 178 23.83 -10.43 -10.49
N ALA A 179 22.97 -9.42 -10.32
CA ALA A 179 21.96 -9.37 -9.26
C ALA A 179 20.60 -9.96 -9.69
N ARG A 180 20.45 -10.42 -10.93
CA ARG A 180 19.22 -11.04 -11.46
C ARG A 180 19.26 -12.56 -11.34
N SER A 181 19.50 -13.05 -10.12
CA SER A 181 19.45 -14.48 -9.80
C SER A 181 18.62 -14.72 -8.55
N ASP A 182 17.90 -15.84 -8.54
CA ASP A 182 17.18 -16.40 -7.40
C ASP A 182 18.06 -16.64 -6.16
N THR A 183 19.38 -16.74 -6.34
CA THR A 183 20.35 -16.95 -5.25
C THR A 183 21.08 -15.69 -4.81
N HIS A 184 20.82 -14.54 -5.44
CA HIS A 184 21.40 -13.26 -5.00
C HIS A 184 20.86 -12.88 -3.62
N GLU A 185 21.70 -12.31 -2.76
CA GLU A 185 21.34 -12.02 -1.35
C GLU A 185 20.08 -11.14 -1.24
N ASP A 186 20.00 -10.06 -2.01
CA ASP A 186 18.82 -9.18 -2.05
C ASP A 186 17.54 -9.92 -2.47
N THR A 187 17.64 -10.87 -3.40
CA THR A 187 16.49 -11.65 -3.86
C THR A 187 16.02 -12.59 -2.76
N VAL A 188 16.95 -13.29 -2.11
CA VAL A 188 16.65 -14.21 -1.01
C VAL A 188 16.00 -13.46 0.14
N ASP A 189 16.57 -12.33 0.56
CA ASP A 189 16.08 -11.55 1.69
C ASP A 189 14.70 -10.91 1.40
N PHE A 190 14.51 -10.37 0.19
CA PHE A 190 13.24 -9.80 -0.23
C PHE A 190 12.11 -10.84 -0.23
N HIS A 191 12.34 -12.00 -0.85
CA HIS A 191 11.35 -13.07 -0.88
C HIS A 191 11.10 -13.68 0.50
N ALA A 192 12.12 -13.80 1.34
CA ALA A 192 11.95 -14.27 2.72
C ALA A 192 11.07 -13.32 3.54
N ALA A 193 11.23 -12.01 3.39
CA ALA A 193 10.39 -11.02 4.07
C ALA A 193 8.91 -11.11 3.63
N PHE A 194 8.65 -11.19 2.32
CA PHE A 194 7.29 -11.36 1.81
C PHE A 194 6.67 -12.69 2.24
N LYS A 195 7.43 -13.78 2.19
CA LYS A 195 6.98 -15.10 2.64
C LYS A 195 6.61 -15.07 4.13
N ALA A 196 7.46 -14.49 4.98
CA ALA A 196 7.19 -14.38 6.40
C ALA A 196 5.90 -13.59 6.70
N ALA A 197 5.64 -12.52 5.94
CA ALA A 197 4.39 -11.78 6.03
C ALA A 197 3.18 -12.65 5.64
N CYS A 198 3.24 -13.37 4.52
CA CYS A 198 2.17 -14.28 4.09
C CYS A 198 1.92 -15.43 5.07
N ASP A 199 2.99 -16.12 5.51
CA ASP A 199 2.93 -17.26 6.43
C ASP A 199 2.26 -16.90 7.76
N SER A 200 2.39 -15.65 8.22
CA SER A 200 1.76 -15.16 9.45
C SER A 200 0.22 -15.14 9.38
N HIS A 201 -0.34 -15.15 8.17
CA HIS A 201 -1.78 -15.13 7.93
C HIS A 201 -2.31 -16.50 7.47
N ASN A 202 -1.66 -17.12 6.49
CA ASN A 202 -2.04 -18.43 5.97
C ASN A 202 -0.84 -19.13 5.31
N ALA A 203 -0.56 -20.37 5.70
CA ALA A 203 0.54 -21.15 5.14
C ALA A 203 0.35 -21.58 3.67
N GLY A 204 -0.86 -21.42 3.11
CA GLY A 204 -1.19 -21.71 1.71
C GLY A 204 -1.14 -20.49 0.78
N TYR A 205 -0.73 -19.32 1.29
CA TYR A 205 -0.42 -18.15 0.46
C TYR A 205 0.97 -18.22 -0.16
#